data_AF-A0A522ANA1-F1
#
_entry.id   AF-A0A522ANA1-F1
#
_cell.length_a   1.000
_cell.length_b   1.000
_cell.length_c   1.000
_cell.angle_alpha   90.00
_cell.angle_beta   90.00
_cell.angle_gamma   90.00
#
_symmetry.space_group_name_H-M   'P 1'
#
loop_
_entity.id
_entity.type
_entity.pdbx_description
1 polymer ?
#
loop_
_entity_poly.entity_id
_entity_poly.type
_entity_poly.pdbx_seq_one_letter_code
_entity_poly.pdbx_strand_id
1 'polypeptide(L)'
;MWQLAEQTLDSRLLIGSSLYPSPRIMQEAIRASGAGVVTVALRRQLPGVGGGEDFWAALRELDVRLLPNTAGCHSAREAITTAQMARELFGTRWIKLEVIGD
;
A
#
# COMPACT_ATOMS: atom_id res chain seq x y z
N MET A 1 18.36 9.24 7.14
CA MET A 1 17.21 9.31 8.07
C MET A 1 16.40 10.59 7.88
N TRP A 2 15.08 10.47 7.84
CA TRP A 2 14.10 11.56 7.84
C TRP A 2 12.85 11.14 8.63
N GLN A 3 12.03 12.10 9.08
CA GLN A 3 10.83 11.82 9.85
C GLN A 3 9.58 11.88 8.97
N LEU A 4 8.69 10.91 9.11
CA LEU A 4 7.33 10.92 8.57
C LEU A 4 6.38 10.52 9.69
N ALA A 5 5.48 11.42 10.07
CA ALA A 5 4.67 11.28 11.27
C ALA A 5 5.55 10.93 12.50
N GLU A 6 5.29 9.81 13.17
CA GLU A 6 6.03 9.34 14.36
C GLU A 6 7.15 8.35 14.02
N GLN A 7 7.53 8.20 12.75
CA GLN A 7 8.48 7.19 12.29
C GLN A 7 9.71 7.83 11.65
N THR A 8 10.88 7.31 12.03
CA THR A 8 12.14 7.60 11.33
C THR A 8 12.32 6.62 10.18
N LEU A 9 12.56 7.14 8.98
CA LEU A 9 12.79 6.35 7.77
C LEU A 9 14.21 6.59 7.25
N ASP A 10 14.90 5.52 6.86
CA ASP A 10 16.24 5.62 6.27
C ASP A 10 16.18 6.02 4.80
N SER A 11 15.35 5.29 4.04
CA SER A 11 15.15 5.50 2.61
C SER A 11 14.14 6.62 2.35
N ARG A 12 14.45 7.48 1.37
CA ARG A 12 13.55 8.52 0.86
C ARG A 12 12.70 8.04 -0.33
N LEU A 13 12.86 6.78 -0.74
CA LEU A 13 12.10 6.18 -1.82
C LEU A 13 10.84 5.50 -1.28
N LEU A 14 9.69 5.95 -1.78
CA LEU A 14 8.39 5.31 -1.64
C LEU A 14 8.02 4.69 -2.98
N ILE A 15 7.55 3.45 -3.00
CA ILE A 15 7.22 2.74 -4.24
C ILE A 15 5.82 2.12 -4.19
N GLY A 16 5.17 1.97 -5.36
CA GLY A 16 3.90 1.27 -5.49
C GLY A 16 4.07 -0.25 -5.57
N SER A 17 3.00 -0.98 -5.27
CA SER A 17 2.91 -2.45 -5.40
C SER A 17 2.12 -2.92 -6.63
N SER A 18 1.60 -2.00 -7.44
CA SER A 18 0.81 -2.31 -8.63
C SER A 18 1.64 -2.26 -9.91
N LEU A 19 1.10 -2.82 -11.00
CA LEU A 19 1.65 -2.81 -12.36
C LEU A 19 2.94 -3.63 -12.56
N TYR A 20 3.27 -4.52 -11.63
CA TYR A 20 4.31 -5.53 -11.84
C TYR A 20 3.76 -6.73 -12.61
N PRO A 21 4.57 -7.38 -13.46
CA PRO A 21 4.14 -8.55 -14.22
C PRO A 21 3.80 -9.77 -13.36
N SER A 22 4.33 -9.86 -12.13
CA SER A 22 4.01 -10.92 -11.17
C SER A 22 4.35 -10.50 -9.72
N PRO A 23 3.80 -11.17 -8.69
CA PRO A 23 4.17 -10.93 -7.29
C PRO A 23 5.66 -11.12 -7.02
N ARG A 24 6.29 -12.11 -7.67
CA ARG A 24 7.75 -12.34 -7.56
C ARG A 24 8.55 -11.14 -8.05
N ILE A 25 8.22 -10.61 -9.23
CA ILE A 25 8.93 -9.45 -9.79
C ILE A 25 8.70 -8.19 -8.94
N MET A 26 7.48 -8.01 -8.41
CA MET A 26 7.19 -6.94 -7.44
C MET A 26 8.11 -7.04 -6.22
N GLN A 27 8.22 -8.22 -5.62
CA GLN A 27 9.07 -8.42 -4.44
C GLN A 27 10.54 -8.13 -4.73
N GLU A 28 11.06 -8.67 -5.83
CA GLU A 28 12.44 -8.45 -6.27
C GLU A 28 12.72 -6.97 -6.50
N ALA A 29 11.80 -6.26 -7.17
CA ALA A 29 11.94 -4.82 -7.42
C ALA A 29 11.94 -3.99 -6.13
N ILE A 30 11.04 -4.28 -5.19
CA ILE A 30 10.96 -3.58 -3.91
C ILE A 30 12.22 -3.80 -3.06
N ARG A 31 12.72 -5.04 -3.00
CA ARG A 31 13.97 -5.35 -2.28
C ARG A 31 15.16 -4.64 -2.92
N ALA A 32 15.28 -4.72 -4.25
CA ALA A 32 16.37 -4.09 -4.98
C ALA A 32 16.35 -2.55 -4.88
N SER A 33 15.17 -1.94 -4.80
CA SER A 33 15.04 -0.48 -4.71
C SER A 33 15.45 0.08 -3.34
N GLY A 34 15.52 -0.75 -2.29
CA GLY A 34 15.76 -0.29 -0.92
C GLY A 34 14.69 0.70 -0.43
N ALA A 35 13.44 0.55 -0.90
CA ALA A 35 12.35 1.43 -0.50
C ALA A 35 11.96 1.14 0.96
N GLY A 36 11.80 2.19 1.76
CA GLY A 36 11.39 2.04 3.17
C GLY A 36 9.89 1.92 3.36
N VAL A 37 9.11 2.28 2.33
CA VAL A 37 7.64 2.33 2.38
C VAL A 37 7.07 1.88 1.03
N VAL A 38 6.08 1.01 1.08
CA VAL A 38 5.37 0.50 -0.10
C VAL A 38 3.89 0.89 -0.03
N THR A 39 3.38 1.49 -1.10
CA THR A 39 1.96 1.86 -1.20
C THR A 39 1.10 0.71 -1.71
N VAL A 40 -0.10 0.56 -1.17
CA VAL A 40 -1.03 -0.54 -1.51
C VAL A 40 -2.47 -0.04 -1.64
N ALA A 41 -3.17 -0.50 -2.67
CA ALA A 41 -4.56 -0.15 -2.92
C ALA A 41 -5.51 -1.26 -2.42
N LEU A 42 -6.52 -0.88 -1.62
CA LEU A 42 -7.45 -1.85 -1.01
C LEU A 42 -8.37 -2.54 -2.02
N ARG A 43 -8.82 -1.82 -3.06
CA ARG A 43 -9.89 -2.27 -3.95
C ARG A 43 -9.55 -3.54 -4.76
N ARG A 44 -8.26 -3.85 -4.93
CA ARG A 44 -7.80 -5.03 -5.71
C ARG A 44 -7.58 -6.28 -4.85
N GLN A 45 -7.87 -6.23 -3.54
CA GLN A 45 -7.32 -7.20 -2.58
C GLN A 45 -8.33 -7.78 -1.59
N LEU A 46 -9.63 -7.57 -1.85
CA LEU A 46 -10.69 -8.18 -1.07
C LEU A 46 -10.77 -9.70 -1.35
N PRO A 47 -10.91 -10.54 -0.30
CA PRO A 47 -11.15 -11.97 -0.47
C PRO A 47 -12.41 -12.20 -1.32
N GLY A 48 -12.30 -13.02 -2.37
CA GLY A 48 -13.41 -13.35 -3.28
C GLY A 48 -13.16 -13.00 -4.75
N VAL A 49 -12.16 -12.17 -5.03
CA VAL A 49 -11.60 -11.98 -6.38
C VAL A 49 -10.26 -12.73 -6.37
N GLY A 50 -10.17 -13.86 -7.09
CA GLY A 50 -9.02 -14.77 -7.02
C GLY A 50 -7.66 -14.05 -7.13
N GLY A 51 -6.69 -14.44 -6.29
CA GLY A 51 -5.33 -13.88 -6.25
C GLY A 51 -5.02 -12.91 -5.10
N GLY A 52 -6.01 -12.56 -4.26
CA GLY A 52 -5.79 -11.70 -3.09
C GLY A 52 -4.84 -12.31 -2.05
N GLU A 53 -5.02 -13.59 -1.68
CA GLU A 53 -4.22 -14.24 -0.63
C GLU A 53 -2.73 -14.31 -0.97
N ASP A 54 -2.37 -14.68 -2.20
CA ASP A 54 -0.98 -14.76 -2.66
C ASP A 54 -0.30 -13.39 -2.64
N PHE A 55 -1.04 -12.34 -3.00
CA PHE A 55 -0.52 -10.98 -2.92
C PHE A 55 -0.26 -10.56 -1.46
N TRP A 56 -1.18 -10.89 -0.55
CA TRP A 56 -1.03 -10.60 0.88
C TRP A 56 0.14 -11.34 1.50
N ALA A 57 0.31 -12.62 1.16
CA ALA A 57 1.48 -13.40 1.54
C ALA A 57 2.76 -12.73 1.03
N ALA A 58 2.78 -12.33 -0.24
CA ALA A 58 3.93 -11.68 -0.85
C ALA A 58 4.32 -10.35 -0.18
N LEU A 59 3.35 -9.53 0.24
CA LEU A 59 3.63 -8.29 0.97
C LEU A 59 4.19 -8.53 2.37
N ARG A 60 3.70 -9.55 3.09
CA ARG A 60 4.17 -9.86 4.45
C ARG A 60 5.64 -10.25 4.47
N GLU A 61 6.15 -10.86 3.40
CA GLU A 61 7.55 -11.27 3.28
C GLU A 61 8.53 -10.10 3.04
N LEU A 62 8.04 -8.93 2.64
CA LEU A 62 8.90 -7.81 2.25
C LEU A 62 9.56 -7.08 3.42
N ASP A 63 9.03 -7.22 4.63
CA ASP A 63 9.48 -6.50 5.83
C ASP A 63 9.59 -4.97 5.60
N VAL A 64 8.62 -4.43 4.89
CA VAL A 64 8.51 -2.99 4.58
C VAL A 64 7.27 -2.41 5.22
N ARG A 65 7.33 -1.11 5.52
CA ARG A 65 6.15 -0.39 6.01
C ARG A 65 5.13 -0.24 4.87
N LEU A 66 3.93 -0.73 5.10
CA LEU A 66 2.82 -0.55 4.16
C LEU A 66 2.13 0.81 4.37
N LEU A 67 1.85 1.49 3.26
CA LEU A 67 1.10 2.74 3.21
C LEU A 67 -0.16 2.53 2.35
N PRO A 68 -1.31 2.20 2.96
CA PRO A 68 -2.54 2.05 2.20
C PRO A 68 -2.93 3.36 1.55
N ASN A 69 -3.61 3.29 0.40
CA ASN A 69 -4.10 4.44 -0.33
C ASN A 69 -5.59 4.34 -0.63
N THR A 70 -6.19 5.48 -0.99
CA THR A 70 -7.61 5.56 -1.39
C THR A 70 -7.77 5.60 -2.91
N ALA A 71 -6.86 4.97 -3.67
CA ALA A 71 -6.92 4.97 -5.14
C ALA A 71 -8.29 4.49 -5.67
N GLY A 72 -8.78 5.20 -6.68
CA GLY A 72 -10.09 4.97 -7.29
C GLY A 72 -11.26 5.62 -6.55
N CYS A 73 -11.03 6.33 -5.44
CA CYS A 73 -12.09 7.11 -4.79
C CYS A 73 -12.36 8.40 -5.58
N HIS A 74 -13.64 8.67 -5.84
CA HIS A 74 -14.08 9.87 -6.57
C HIS A 74 -14.77 10.90 -5.68
N SER A 75 -14.98 10.56 -4.40
CA SER A 75 -15.57 11.46 -3.42
C SER A 75 -14.82 11.38 -2.08
N ALA A 76 -14.92 12.45 -1.28
CA ALA A 76 -14.39 12.47 0.07
C ALA A 76 -15.01 11.35 0.93
N ARG A 77 -16.31 11.06 0.73
CA ARG A 77 -17.02 9.98 1.43
C ARG A 77 -16.35 8.62 1.16
N GLU A 78 -16.12 8.29 -0.11
CA GLU A 78 -15.45 7.04 -0.49
C GLU A 78 -14.03 6.94 0.08
N ALA A 79 -13.27 8.04 0.02
CA ALA A 79 -11.91 8.06 0.54
C ALA A 79 -11.88 7.85 2.06
N ILE A 80 -12.78 8.50 2.80
CA ILE A 80 -12.90 8.33 4.26
C ILE A 80 -13.27 6.89 4.60
N THR A 81 -14.27 6.31 3.93
CA THR A 81 -14.65 4.91 4.15
C THR A 81 -13.49 3.95 3.85
N THR A 82 -12.78 4.16 2.73
CA THR A 82 -11.61 3.35 2.36
C THR A 82 -10.49 3.48 3.39
N ALA A 83 -10.24 4.68 3.90
CA ALA A 83 -9.22 4.92 4.93
C ALA A 83 -9.57 4.23 6.26
N GLN A 84 -10.85 4.23 6.65
CA GLN A 84 -11.30 3.51 7.85
C GLN A 84 -11.11 2.00 7.69
N MET A 85 -11.51 1.42 6.54
CA MET A 85 -11.26 0.01 6.24
C MET A 85 -9.76 -0.33 6.26
N ALA A 86 -8.92 0.54 5.68
CA ALA A 86 -7.48 0.34 5.68
C ALA A 86 -6.90 0.31 7.09
N ARG A 87 -7.39 1.16 7.99
CA ARG A 87 -6.96 1.13 9.40
C ARG A 87 -7.28 -0.21 10.04
N GLU A 88 -8.48 -0.75 9.84
CA GLU A 88 -8.88 -2.03 10.43
C GLU A 88 -8.10 -3.22 9.82
N LEU A 89 -7.84 -3.20 8.50
CA LEU A 89 -7.14 -4.29 7.81
C LEU A 89 -5.63 -4.31 8.07
N PHE A 90 -4.99 -3.15 8.15
CA PHE A 90 -3.53 -3.02 8.24
C PHE A 90 -3.04 -2.62 9.63
N GLY A 91 -3.94 -2.30 10.57
CA GLY A 91 -3.56 -1.82 11.90
C GLY A 91 -2.73 -0.53 11.87
N THR A 92 -2.89 0.30 10.84
CA THR A 92 -2.06 1.49 10.59
C THR A 92 -2.85 2.78 10.70
N ARG A 93 -2.19 3.84 11.20
CA ARG A 93 -2.73 5.20 11.23
C ARG A 93 -2.43 5.99 9.95
N TRP A 94 -1.59 5.44 9.07
CA TRP A 94 -1.15 6.14 7.86
C TRP A 94 -2.07 5.86 6.69
N ILE A 95 -2.36 6.89 5.91
CA ILE A 95 -3.11 6.79 4.66
C ILE A 95 -2.53 7.74 3.61
N LYS A 96 -2.37 7.26 2.39
CA LYS A 96 -2.13 8.11 1.22
C LYS A 96 -3.49 8.49 0.62
N LEU A 97 -3.92 9.72 0.91
CA LEU A 97 -5.18 10.25 0.40
C LEU A 97 -5.07 10.51 -1.11
N GLU A 98 -5.93 9.86 -1.86
CA GLU A 98 -6.13 10.02 -3.30
C GLU A 98 -7.64 10.16 -3.56
N VAL A 99 -8.05 11.30 -4.10
CA VAL A 99 -9.42 11.52 -4.59
C VAL A 99 -9.27 11.98 -6.03
N ILE A 100 -9.72 11.15 -6.95
CA ILE A 100 -9.56 11.39 -8.39
C ILE A 100 -10.85 12.06 -8.88
N GLY A 101 -10.75 13.34 -9.21
CA GLY A 101 -11.79 14.03 -9.97
C GLY A 101 -11.67 13.74 -11.47
N ASP A 102 -12.73 14.02 -12.21
CA ASP A 102 -12.65 14.21 -13.66
C ASP A 102 -12.09 15.60 -14.00
#